data_AF-A0A7W1LYC9-F1
#
_entry.id   AF-A0A7W1LYC9-F1
#
_cell.length_a   1.000
_cell.length_b   1.000
_cell.length_c   1.000
_cell.angle_alpha   90.00
_cell.angle_beta   90.00
_cell.angle_gamma   90.00
#
_symmetry.space_group_name_H-M   'P 1'
#
loop_
_entity.id
_entity.type
_entity.pdbx_description
1 polymer ?
#
loop_
_entity_poly.entity_id
_entity_poly.type
_entity_poly.pdbx_seq_one_letter_code
_entity_poly.pdbx_strand_id
1 'polypeptide(L)' 'MAFEIVVIGASYGGLSALQILLPELAPEFPLPVVVVQHRRKEADDGLCEYLRRRSSLPLIEPNDKEK' A
#
# COMPACT_ATOMS: atom_id res chain seq x y z
N MET A 1 22.11 12.43 -2.05
CA MET A 1 21.29 11.79 -0.99
C MET A 1 20.29 10.88 -1.69
N ALA A 2 20.23 9.61 -1.30
CA ALA A 2 19.23 8.67 -1.79
C ALA A 2 18.06 8.62 -0.80
N PHE A 3 16.84 8.47 -1.31
CA PHE A 3 15.68 8.20 -0.45
C PHE A 3 15.72 6.76 0.03
N GLU A 4 15.21 6.50 1.24
CA GLU A 4 15.22 5.16 1.85
C GLU A 4 13.84 4.48 1.84
N ILE A 5 12.76 5.25 1.72
CA ILE A 5 11.39 4.76 1.82
C ILE A 5 10.41 5.70 1.12
N VAL A 6 9.31 5.14 0.62
CA VAL A 6 8.15 5.91 0.15
C VAL A 6 6.98 5.67 1.10
N VAL A 7 6.35 6.74 1.58
CA VAL A 7 5.15 6.67 2.42
C VAL A 7 3.98 7.33 1.71
N ILE A 8 2.87 6.62 1.59
CA ILE A 8 1.64 7.07 0.97
C ILE A 8 0.57 7.20 2.06
N GLY A 9 0.21 8.42 2.42
CA GLY A 9 -0.95 8.71 3.26
C GLY A 9 -2.18 9.00 2.41
N ALA A 10 -3.30 8.34 2.69
CA ALA A 10 -4.51 8.46 1.90
C ALA A 10 -5.79 8.41 2.74
N SER A 11 -6.88 8.97 2.21
CA SER A 11 -8.19 9.06 2.87
C SER A 11 -9.31 8.92 1.82
N TYR A 12 -10.17 9.93 1.66
CA TYR A 12 -11.22 9.92 0.64
C TYR A 12 -10.62 9.78 -0.78
N GLY A 13 -11.15 8.85 -1.57
CA GLY A 13 -10.63 8.52 -2.90
C GLY A 13 -9.29 7.77 -2.91
N GLY A 14 -8.65 7.57 -1.74
CA GLY A 14 -7.35 6.93 -1.61
C GLY A 14 -7.31 5.51 -2.16
N LEU A 15 -8.37 4.73 -1.90
CA LEU A 15 -8.50 3.39 -2.45
C LEU A 15 -8.48 3.38 -4.00
N SER A 16 -9.19 4.31 -4.63
CA SER A 16 -9.21 4.44 -6.10
C SER A 16 -7.84 4.87 -6.63
N ALA A 17 -7.14 5.77 -5.94
CA ALA A 17 -5.78 6.17 -6.33
C ALA A 17 -4.79 5.00 -6.22
N LEU A 18 -4.86 4.22 -5.13
CA LEU A 18 -4.00 3.05 -4.92
C LEU A 18 -4.23 1.95 -5.96
N GLN A 19 -5.48 1.78 -6.43
CA GLN A 19 -5.81 0.84 -7.51
C GLN A 19 -5.15 1.22 -8.86
N ILE A 20 -4.83 2.50 -9.07
CA ILE A 20 -4.17 2.99 -10.27
C ILE A 20 -2.65 2.99 -10.07
N LEU A 21 -2.18 3.38 -8.89
CA LEU A 21 -0.76 3.55 -8.61
C LEU A 21 -0.02 2.20 -8.47
N LEU A 22 -0.54 1.28 -7.65
CA LEU A 22 0.16 0.04 -7.29
C LEU A 22 0.44 -0.91 -8.48
N PRO A 23 -0.44 -1.07 -9.49
CA PRO A 23 -0.12 -1.87 -10.68
C PRO A 23 1.01 -1.29 -11.54
N GLU A 24 1.20 0.04 -11.52
CA GLU A 24 2.14 0.76 -12.38
C GLU A 24 3.56 0.83 -11.78
N LEU A 25 3.74 0.42 -10.52
CA LEU A 25 5.07 0.29 -9.93
C LEU A 25 5.80 -0.88 -10.59
N ALA A 26 7.07 -0.70 -10.91
CA ALA A 26 7.88 -1.81 -11.42
C ALA A 26 7.99 -2.93 -10.35
N PRO A 27 7.94 -4.22 -10.70
CA PRO A 27 8.18 -5.30 -9.76
C PRO A 27 9.52 -5.18 -9.00
N GLU A 28 10.51 -4.54 -9.63
CA GLU A 28 11.84 -4.26 -9.07
C GLU A 28 11.95 -2.84 -8.46
N PHE A 29 10.83 -2.23 -8.08
CA PHE A 29 10.84 -0.89 -7.47
C PHE A 29 11.78 -0.86 -6.25
N PRO A 30 12.79 0.02 -6.22
CA PRO A 30 13.96 -0.15 -5.36
C PRO A 30 13.74 0.25 -3.90
N LEU A 31 12.61 0.88 -3.58
CA LEU A 31 12.32 1.39 -2.24
C LEU A 31 11.12 0.66 -1.63
N PRO A 32 11.15 0.39 -0.31
CA PRO A 32 9.97 -0.05 0.40
C PRO A 32 8.86 1.00 0.30
N VAL A 33 7.61 0.54 0.17
CA VAL A 33 6.42 1.39 0.08
C VAL A 33 5.50 1.08 1.25
N VAL A 34 5.20 2.09 2.06
CA VAL A 34 4.26 2.00 3.18
C VAL A 34 3.00 2.80 2.86
N VAL A 35 1.85 2.15 2.97
CA VAL A 35 0.55 2.77 2.70
C VAL A 35 -0.25 2.89 3.98
N VAL A 36 -0.67 4.10 4.31
CA VAL A 36 -1.56 4.39 5.43
C VAL A 36 -2.87 4.93 4.86
N GLN A 37 -3.91 4.11 4.91
CA GLN A 37 -5.25 4.47 4.44
C GLN A 37 -6.16 4.74 5.62
N HIS A 38 -6.72 5.95 5.72
CA HIS A 38 -7.79 6.26 6.66
C HIS A 38 -9.07 5.49 6.32
N ARG A 39 -9.63 4.82 7.32
CA ARG A 39 -10.79 3.92 7.18
C ARG A 39 -11.71 4.07 8.39
N ARG A 40 -12.95 3.64 8.22
CA ARG A 40 -13.88 3.46 9.35
C ARG A 40 -13.42 2.28 10.20
N LYS A 41 -13.73 2.33 11.49
CA LYS A 41 -13.37 1.28 12.44
C LYS A 41 -14.07 -0.05 12.11
N GLU A 42 -15.26 0.02 11.52
CA GLU A 42 -16.07 -1.13 11.14
C GLU A 42 -15.71 -1.67 9.74
N ALA A 43 -14.66 -1.15 9.11
CA ALA A 43 -14.28 -1.61 7.77
C ALA A 43 -13.54 -2.95 7.85
N ASP A 44 -13.99 -3.93 7.06
CA ASP A 44 -13.47 -5.30 7.06
C ASP A 44 -11.95 -5.38 6.78
N ASP A 45 -11.25 -6.37 7.29
CA ASP A 45 -9.79 -6.56 7.13
C ASP A 45 -9.37 -6.98 5.69
N GLY A 46 -10.20 -6.73 4.68
CA GLY A 46 -9.97 -7.12 3.29
C GLY A 46 -9.16 -6.13 2.45
N LEU A 47 -8.71 -5.00 2.99
CA LEU A 47 -8.05 -3.95 2.18
C LEU A 47 -6.76 -4.45 1.54
N CYS A 48 -5.89 -5.09 2.32
CA CYS A 48 -4.61 -5.55 1.80
C CYS A 48 -4.78 -6.64 0.74
N GLU A 49 -5.64 -7.63 1.00
CA GLU A 49 -5.98 -8.68 0.02
C GLU A 49 -6.60 -8.10 -1.26
N TYR A 50 -7.47 -7.10 -1.12
CA TYR A 50 -8.08 -6.42 -2.26
C TYR A 50 -7.05 -5.71 -3.14
N LEU A 51 -6.09 -5.00 -2.54
CA LEU A 51 -5.03 -4.28 -3.24
C LEU A 51 -3.97 -5.23 -3.80
N ARG A 52 -3.63 -6.31 -3.08
CA ARG A 52 -2.68 -7.34 -3.49
C ARG A 52 -3.03 -7.94 -4.85
N ARG A 53 -4.31 -8.18 -5.12
CA ARG A 53 -4.78 -8.71 -6.42
C ARG A 53 -4.53 -7.79 -7.62
N ARG A 54 -4.20 -6.52 -7.38
CA ARG A 54 -3.97 -5.50 -8.42
C ARG A 54 -2.55 -4.94 -8.41
N SER A 55 -1.80 -5.17 -7.33
CA SER A 55 -0.44 -4.69 -7.17
C SER A 55 0.53 -5.54 -7.99
N SER A 56 1.51 -4.90 -8.62
CA SER A 56 2.69 -5.56 -9.19
C SER A 56 3.70 -5.95 -8.11
N LEU A 57 3.69 -5.21 -6.98
CA LEU A 57 4.52 -5.46 -5.81
C LEU A 57 3.85 -6.44 -4.83
N PRO A 58 4.62 -7.26 -4.11
CA PRO A 58 4.08 -8.04 -3.00
C PRO A 58 3.54 -7.09 -1.93
N LEU A 59 2.29 -7.33 -1.50
CA LEU A 59 1.60 -6.51 -0.51
C LEU A 59 1.27 -7.36 0.71
N ILE A 60 1.63 -6.88 1.90
CA ILE A 60 1.35 -7.54 3.19
C ILE A 60 0.71 -6.54 4.16
N GLU A 61 -0.06 -7.05 5.12
CA GLU A 61 -0.49 -6.21 6.24
C GLU A 61 0.69 -6.01 7.19
N PRO A 62 0.92 -4.79 7.69
CA PRO A 62 2.01 -4.56 8.61
C PRO A 62 1.68 -5.17 9.98
N ASN A 63 2.62 -5.94 10.53
CA ASN A 63 2.57 -6.37 11.93
C ASN A 63 3.60 -5.63 12.76
N ASP A 64 3.31 -5.44 14.06
CA ASP A 64 4.24 -4.81 14.99
C ASP A 64 5.59 -5.56 15.00
N LYS A 65 6.67 -4.83 14.67
CA LYS A 65 8.07 -5.33 14.65
C LYS A 65 8.35 -6.48 13.68
N GLU A 66 7.48 -6.70 12.69
CA GLU A 66 7.80 -7.56 11.57
C GLU A 66 9.02 -7.00 10.81
N LYS A 67 9.91 -7.90 10.38
CA LYS A 67 11.19 -7.56 9.75
C LYS A 67 11.09 -7.57 8.23
#